data_AF-A0A9C8WR36-F1
#
_entry.id   AF-A0A9C8WR36-F1
#
_cell.length_a   1.000
_cell.length_b   1.000
_cell.length_c   1.000
_cell.angle_alpha   90.00
_cell.angle_beta   90.00
_cell.angle_gamma   90.00
#
_symmetry.space_group_name_H-M   'P 1'
#
loop_
_entity.id
_entity.type
_entity.pdbx_description
1 polymer ?
#
loop_
_entity_poly.entity_id
_entity_poly.type
_entity_poly.pdbx_seq_one_letter_code
_entity_poly.pdbx_strand_id
1 'polypeptide(L)' 'MEPKEFGNITADQLREYMRLHGEEDYLLVDVRKPHEYEKGHIPGAYLLPVGELSARLSELPLDRDIIFY' A
#
# COMPACT_ATOMS: atom_id res chain seq x y z
N MET A 1 -21.92 4.22 -4.85
CA MET A 1 -20.46 4.16 -4.63
C MET A 1 -19.83 4.27 -5.99
N GLU A 2 -18.97 5.28 -6.20
CA GLU A 2 -18.07 5.31 -7.36
C GLU A 2 -17.32 3.97 -7.42
N PRO A 3 -17.09 3.39 -8.61
CA PRO A 3 -16.29 2.18 -8.73
C PRO A 3 -14.89 2.49 -8.19
N LYS A 4 -14.40 1.64 -7.28
CA LYS A 4 -12.99 1.69 -6.87
C LYS A 4 -12.15 1.34 -8.10
N GLU A 5 -11.46 2.32 -8.65
CA GLU A 5 -10.57 2.11 -9.78
C GLU A 5 -9.30 1.41 -9.31
N PHE A 6 -8.97 0.29 -9.95
CA PHE A 6 -7.70 -0.40 -9.75
C PHE A 6 -6.77 -0.07 -10.90
N GLY A 7 -5.55 0.34 -10.57
CA GLY A 7 -4.50 0.67 -11.53
C GLY A 7 -3.15 0.16 -11.08
N ASN A 8 -2.20 0.13 -12.00
CA ASN A 8 -0.79 -0.13 -11.69
C ASN A 8 0.01 1.14 -11.92
N ILE A 9 0.98 1.38 -11.05
CA ILE A 9 1.95 2.46 -11.18
C ILE A 9 3.37 1.88 -11.15
N THR A 10 4.31 2.56 -11.80
CA THR A 10 5.73 2.22 -11.69
C THR A 10 6.31 2.73 -10.37
N ALA A 11 7.50 2.25 -10.01
CA ALA A 11 8.22 2.74 -8.82
C ALA A 11 8.54 4.25 -8.90
N ASP A 12 8.82 4.78 -10.10
CA ASP A 12 9.08 6.21 -10.30
C ASP A 12 7.80 7.04 -10.12
N GLN A 13 6.66 6.53 -10.61
CA GLN A 13 5.35 7.16 -10.38
C GLN A 13 4.98 7.14 -8.90
N LEU A 14 5.22 6.02 -8.20
CA LEU A 14 5.02 5.94 -6.76
C LEU A 14 5.89 6.96 -6.02
N ARG A 15 7.17 7.04 -6.36
CA ARG A 15 8.10 8.01 -5.74
C ARG A 15 7.62 9.45 -5.93
N GLU A 16 7.19 9.82 -7.13
CA GLU A 16 6.67 11.16 -7.40
C GLU A 16 5.34 11.42 -6.67
N TYR A 17 4.46 10.42 -6.63
CA TYR A 17 3.21 10.50 -5.87
C TYR A 17 3.48 10.75 -4.38
N MET A 18 4.38 9.99 -3.76
CA MET A 18 4.77 10.17 -2.35
C MET A 18 5.42 11.53 -2.07
N ARG A 19 6.03 12.17 -3.07
CA ARG A 19 6.63 13.50 -2.95
C ARG A 19 5.58 14.62 -2.97
N LEU A 20 4.47 14.39 -3.66
CA LEU A 20 3.40 15.36 -3.87
C LEU A 20 2.29 15.28 -2.82
N HIS A 21 2.20 14.16 -2.09
CA HIS A 21 1.13 13.87 -1.13
C HIS A 21 1.70 13.63 0.28
N GLY A 22 0.91 13.94 1.31
CA GLY A 22 1.25 13.68 2.70
C GLY A 22 0.99 12.23 3.12
N GLU A 23 1.50 11.84 4.29
CA GLU A 23 1.33 10.48 4.84
C GLU A 23 -0.14 10.14 5.19
N GLU A 24 -1.03 11.13 5.25
CA GLU A 24 -2.47 10.91 5.48
C GLU A 24 -3.24 10.61 4.18
N ASP A 25 -2.69 10.96 3.02
CA ASP A 25 -3.36 10.84 1.71
C ASP A 25 -3.28 9.42 1.14
N TYR A 26 -2.36 8.58 1.63
CA TYR A 26 -2.17 7.22 1.15
C TYR A 26 -1.73 6.25 2.25
N LEU A 27 -1.89 4.95 1.97
CA LEU A 27 -1.35 3.85 2.75
C LEU A 27 -0.57 2.91 1.84
N LEU A 28 0.70 2.70 2.17
CA LEU A 28 1.52 1.67 1.55
C LEU A 28 1.28 0.34 2.25
N VAL A 29 0.96 -0.70 1.48
CA VAL A 29 0.73 -2.05 1.99
C VAL A 29 1.73 -3.00 1.33
N ASP A 30 2.67 -3.49 2.13
CA ASP A 30 3.65 -4.49 1.70
C ASP A 30 3.03 -5.88 1.83
N VAL A 31 2.82 -6.56 0.71
CA VAL A 31 2.16 -7.88 0.69
C VAL A 31 3.14 -9.06 0.64
N ARG A 32 4.44 -8.78 0.79
CA ARG A 32 5.51 -9.78 0.78
C ARG A 32 5.56 -10.57 2.09
N LYS A 33 6.53 -11.49 2.19
CA LYS A 33 6.71 -12.27 3.42
C LYS A 33 7.38 -11.42 4.51
N PRO A 34 7.13 -11.70 5.80
CA PRO A 34 7.71 -10.92 6.91
C PRO A 34 9.24 -10.77 6.85
N HIS A 35 9.96 -11.85 6.49
CA HIS A 35 11.42 -11.80 6.40
C HIS A 35 11.95 -10.95 5.23
N GLU A 36 11.14 -10.64 4.22
CA GLU A 36 11.51 -9.74 3.13
C GLU A 36 11.30 -8.29 3.55
N TYR A 37 10.21 -8.02 4.27
CA TYR A 37 9.93 -6.73 4.90
C TYR A 37 11.02 -6.35 5.91
N GLU A 38 11.41 -7.27 6.79
CA GLU A 38 12.46 -7.05 7.80
C GLU A 38 13.84 -6.75 7.17
N LYS A 39 14.13 -7.33 5.99
CA LYS A 39 15.37 -7.03 5.25
C LYS A 39 15.38 -5.64 4.62
N GLY A 40 14.20 -5.04 4.42
CA GLY A 40 14.04 -3.73 3.84
C GLY A 40 12.65 -3.56 3.21
N HIS A 41 12.03 -2.42 3.48
CA HIS A 41 10.72 -2.02 2.98
C HIS A 41 10.66 -0.50 2.82
N ILE A 42 9.62 0.01 2.15
CA ILE A 42 9.41 1.44 2.01
C ILE A 42 9.00 1.99 3.39
N PRO A 43 9.67 3.03 3.94
CA PRO A 43 9.31 3.60 5.22
C PRO A 43 7.83 3.98 5.28
N GLY A 44 7.16 3.67 6.40
CA GLY A 44 5.72 3.89 6.58
C GLY A 44 4.83 2.78 6.01
N ALA A 45 5.38 1.77 5.34
CA ALA A 45 4.59 0.66 4.83
C ALA A 45 4.04 -0.25 5.94
N TYR A 46 2.75 -0.56 5.82
CA TYR A 46 2.06 -1.55 6.64
C TYR A 46 2.24 -2.95 6.04
N LEU A 47 2.79 -3.89 6.81
CA LEU A 47 2.94 -5.27 6.38
C LEU A 47 1.59 -6.01 6.47
N LEU A 48 1.08 -6.48 5.34
CA LEU A 48 -0.09 -7.35 5.26
C LEU A 48 0.15 -8.46 4.23
N PRO A 49 0.74 -9.60 4.63
CA PRO A 49 1.13 -10.65 3.70
C PRO A 49 -0.03 -11.09 2.81
N VAL A 50 0.24 -11.37 1.54
CA VAL A 50 -0.81 -11.69 0.53
C VAL A 50 -1.73 -12.85 0.96
N GLY A 51 -1.22 -13.81 1.75
CA GLY A 51 -2.02 -14.92 2.29
C GLY A 51 -3.05 -14.51 3.35
N GLU A 52 -2.88 -13.35 3.98
CA GLU A 52 -3.79 -12.77 4.97
C GLU A 52 -4.68 -11.67 4.37
N LEU A 53 -4.30 -11.13 3.21
CA LEU A 53 -4.91 -9.94 2.61
C LEU A 53 -6.44 -10.07 2.44
N SER A 54 -6.93 -11.20 1.92
CA SER A 54 -8.36 -11.39 1.68
C SER A 54 -9.20 -11.39 2.98
N ALA A 55 -8.65 -11.92 4.07
CA ALA A 55 -9.33 -11.98 5.36
C ALA A 55 -9.31 -10.64 6.11
N ARG A 56 -8.32 -9.79 5.81
CA ARG A 56 -8.03 -8.56 6.55
C ARG A 56 -8.22 -7.29 5.73
N LEU A 57 -8.70 -7.41 4.49
CA LEU A 57 -8.91 -6.27 3.58
C LEU A 57 -9.83 -5.20 4.20
N SER A 58 -10.80 -5.61 5.02
CA SER A 58 -11.72 -4.72 5.72
C SER A 58 -11.07 -3.89 6.83
N GLU A 59 -9.84 -4.21 7.25
CA GLU A 59 -9.08 -3.40 8.21
C GLU A 59 -8.48 -2.15 7.56
N LEU A 60 -8.37 -2.12 6.22
CA LEU A 60 -7.73 -1.02 5.51
C LEU A 60 -8.66 0.21 5.43
N PRO A 61 -8.11 1.42 5.63
CA PRO A 61 -8.87 2.65 5.52
C PRO A 61 -9.41 2.84 4.10
N LEU A 62 -10.65 3.32 3.98
CA LEU A 62 -11.28 3.58 2.68
C LEU A 62 -11.33 5.06 2.32
N ASP A 63 -10.71 5.91 3.13
CA ASP A 63 -10.69 7.37 3.02
C ASP A 63 -9.43 7.92 2.32
N ARG A 64 -8.53 7.04 1.91
CA ARG A 64 -7.23 7.37 1.30
C ARG A 64 -6.83 6.33 0.27
N ASP A 65 -5.86 6.66 -0.57
CA ASP A 65 -5.37 5.73 -1.59
C ASP A 65 -4.63 4.55 -0.94
N ILE A 66 -4.91 3.32 -1.38
CA ILE A 66 -4.19 2.13 -0.93
C ILE A 66 -3.28 1.64 -2.05
N ILE A 67 -1.99 1.56 -1.77
CA ILE A 67 -0.98 1.16 -2.74
C ILE A 67 -0.32 -0.13 -2.24
N PHE A 68 -0.56 -1.22 -2.97
CA PHE A 68 0.03 -2.52 -2.68
C PHE A 68 1.36 -2.69 -3.44
N TYR A 69 2.36 -3.27 -2.79
CA TYR A 69 3.63 -3.65 -3.43
C TYR A 69 4.27 -4.91 -2.84
#